data_AF-A0A358I259-F1
#
_entry.id   AF-A0A358I259-F1
#
_cell.length_a   1.000
_cell.length_b   1.000
_cell.length_c   1.000
_cell.angle_alpha   90.00
_cell.angle_beta   90.00
_cell.angle_gamma   90.00
#
_symmetry.space_group_name_H-M   'P 1'
#
loop_
_entity.id
_entity.type
_entity.pdbx_description
1 polymer ?
#
loop_
_entity_poly.entity_id
_entity_poly.type
_entity_poly.pdbx_seq_one_letter_code
_entity_poly.pdbx_strand_id
1 'polypeptide(L)'
;MSTHPKTERTLVIIKPDGLQRTLAGEIIRRYERIGLKLVGLKMALPTKAHILKHYSLDPNWKRIVGEKSIEAYQKKGIKPPSMDPLVLGDKVIEALQRYLTSGPVVAMVWQGAHAVKIVRKVTGGTEPLTSDVGTIRGDFVHDSYQMADTDGRAVRNLIHASGSVEEATNEIKHWFGKDELVSYRLVQEQILYDVNLDGLLE
;
A
#
# COMPACT_ATOMS: atom_id res chain seq x y z
N MET A 1 -7.21 -7.30 24.72
CA MET A 1 -7.65 -5.90 24.86
C MET A 1 -7.52 -5.24 23.50
N SER A 2 -8.59 -4.66 22.96
CA SER A 2 -8.52 -3.91 21.70
C SER A 2 -7.66 -2.66 21.92
N THR A 3 -6.54 -2.54 21.22
CA THR A 3 -5.69 -1.34 21.28
C THR A 3 -6.44 -0.15 20.70
N HIS A 4 -6.40 0.99 21.37
CA HIS A 4 -7.07 2.21 20.92
C HIS A 4 -6.65 2.56 19.47
N PRO A 5 -7.60 2.90 18.57
CA PRO A 5 -7.33 3.05 17.14
C PRO A 5 -6.28 4.12 16.82
N LYS A 6 -6.09 5.12 17.69
CA LYS A 6 -5.05 6.17 17.54
C LYS A 6 -3.61 5.66 17.39
N THR A 7 -3.35 4.42 17.82
CA THR A 7 -2.02 3.80 17.74
C THR A 7 -1.90 2.79 16.60
N GLU A 8 -2.95 2.63 15.78
CA GLU A 8 -2.92 1.73 14.61
C GLU A 8 -1.80 2.13 13.65
N ARG A 9 -1.13 1.12 13.08
CA ARG A 9 -0.03 1.30 12.12
C ARG A 9 -0.37 0.60 10.81
N THR A 10 0.12 1.15 9.70
CA THR A 10 0.00 0.56 8.37
C THR A 10 1.31 0.68 7.60
N LEU A 11 1.58 -0.30 6.73
CA LEU A 11 2.71 -0.24 5.81
C LEU A 11 2.27 0.46 4.51
N VAL A 12 3.12 1.36 4.03
CA VAL A 12 3.02 1.95 2.70
C VAL A 12 4.35 1.76 1.98
N ILE A 13 4.32 1.37 0.70
CA ILE A 13 5.53 1.25 -0.12
C ILE A 13 5.34 2.09 -1.39
N ILE A 14 6.20 3.07 -1.60
CA ILE A 14 6.33 3.75 -2.88
C ILE A 14 7.12 2.83 -3.82
N LYS A 15 6.47 2.40 -4.88
CA LYS A 15 7.01 1.51 -5.92
C LYS A 15 7.97 2.26 -6.84
N PRO A 16 8.75 1.55 -7.68
CA PRO A 16 9.81 2.19 -8.47
C PRO A 16 9.31 3.32 -9.38
N ASP A 17 8.15 3.18 -10.01
CA ASP A 17 7.52 4.23 -10.82
C ASP A 17 7.22 5.51 -10.04
N GLY A 18 6.86 5.43 -8.76
CA GLY A 18 6.66 6.60 -7.90
C GLY A 18 7.95 7.37 -7.64
N LEU A 19 9.06 6.67 -7.44
CA LEU A 19 10.37 7.31 -7.24
C LEU A 19 10.94 7.87 -8.54
N GLN A 20 10.87 7.10 -9.63
CA GLN A 20 11.35 7.54 -10.95
C GLN A 20 10.58 8.75 -11.48
N ARG A 21 9.37 9.00 -10.97
CA ARG A 21 8.56 10.18 -11.28
C ARG A 21 8.65 11.30 -10.24
N THR A 22 9.61 11.22 -9.31
CA THR A 22 9.85 12.25 -8.27
C THR A 22 8.63 12.52 -7.36
N LEU A 23 7.77 11.52 -7.13
CA LEU A 23 6.52 11.68 -6.38
C LEU A 23 6.64 11.39 -4.88
N ALA A 24 7.82 11.08 -4.36
CA ALA A 24 7.99 10.70 -2.96
C ALA A 24 7.49 11.78 -1.98
N GLY A 25 7.90 13.03 -2.19
CA GLY A 25 7.48 14.16 -1.36
C GLY A 25 5.97 14.41 -1.42
N GLU A 26 5.39 14.34 -2.63
CA GLU A 26 3.94 14.49 -2.81
C GLU A 26 3.16 13.41 -2.07
N ILE A 27 3.59 12.15 -2.18
CA ILE A 27 2.95 11.01 -1.51
C ILE A 27 3.04 11.14 0.01
N ILE A 28 4.23 11.43 0.55
CA ILE A 28 4.45 11.62 1.99
C ILE A 28 3.54 12.75 2.50
N ARG A 29 3.54 13.89 1.79
CA ARG A 29 2.71 15.05 2.13
C ARG A 29 1.23 14.71 2.22
N ARG A 30 0.70 13.80 1.39
CA ARG A 30 -0.72 13.39 1.44
C ARG A 30 -1.11 12.74 2.77
N TYR A 31 -0.20 12.01 3.40
CA TYR A 31 -0.45 11.35 4.69
C TYR A 31 -0.14 12.29 5.86
N GLU A 32 0.92 13.10 5.78
CA GLU A 32 1.25 14.07 6.83
C GLU A 32 0.15 15.12 7.02
N ARG A 33 -0.39 15.67 5.92
CA ARG A 33 -1.39 16.75 5.95
C ARG A 33 -2.70 16.38 6.65
N ILE A 34 -2.97 15.09 6.85
CA ILE A 34 -4.14 14.59 7.55
C ILE A 34 -3.84 14.15 8.99
N GLY A 35 -2.61 14.40 9.47
CA GLY A 35 -2.20 14.15 10.85
C GLY A 35 -1.63 12.76 11.12
N LEU A 36 -1.34 11.94 10.10
CA LEU A 36 -0.66 10.66 10.32
C LEU A 36 0.82 10.89 10.67
N LYS A 37 1.33 10.07 11.59
CA LYS A 37 2.70 10.13 12.10
C LYS A 37 3.59 9.10 11.38
N LEU A 38 4.68 9.54 10.76
CA LEU A 38 5.66 8.67 10.12
C LEU A 38 6.61 8.08 11.16
N VAL A 39 6.47 6.78 11.47
CA VAL A 39 7.26 6.12 12.54
C VAL A 39 8.34 5.18 12.00
N GLY A 40 8.45 5.02 10.68
CA GLY A 40 9.52 4.27 10.03
C GLY A 40 9.61 4.65 8.56
N LEU A 41 10.82 4.77 8.03
CA LEU A 41 11.09 5.17 6.64
C LEU A 41 12.42 4.56 6.20
N LYS A 42 12.45 3.85 5.07
CA LYS A 42 13.71 3.46 4.42
C LYS A 42 13.58 3.27 2.92
N MET A 43 14.66 3.57 2.21
CA MET A 43 14.82 3.17 0.82
C MET A 43 15.43 1.77 0.77
N ALA A 44 14.93 0.91 -0.12
CA ALA A 44 15.40 -0.45 -0.27
C ALA A 44 15.47 -0.87 -1.75
N LEU A 45 16.36 -1.82 -2.04
CA LEU A 45 16.39 -2.58 -3.29
C LEU A 45 15.94 -4.01 -2.98
N PRO A 46 14.63 -4.31 -3.05
CA PRO A 46 14.12 -5.60 -2.62
C PRO A 46 14.51 -6.69 -3.63
N THR A 47 14.79 -7.89 -3.12
CA THR A 47 15.00 -9.07 -3.96
C THR A 47 13.67 -9.70 -4.36
N LYS A 48 13.67 -10.52 -5.43
CA LYS A 48 12.48 -11.29 -5.82
C LYS A 48 11.95 -12.16 -4.67
N ALA A 49 12.85 -12.76 -3.88
CA ALA A 49 12.48 -13.57 -2.71
C ALA A 49 11.81 -12.72 -1.62
N HIS A 50 12.29 -11.50 -1.38
CA HIS A 50 11.68 -10.60 -0.42
C HIS A 50 10.25 -10.20 -0.83
N ILE A 51 10.03 -9.90 -2.12
CA ILE A 51 8.71 -9.56 -2.66
C ILE A 51 7.77 -10.78 -2.68
N LEU A 52 8.28 -11.96 -3.03
CA LEU A 52 7.49 -13.20 -2.96
C LEU A 52 6.98 -13.43 -1.54
N LYS A 53 7.86 -13.31 -0.54
CA LYS A 53 7.49 -13.46 0.86
C LYS A 53 6.43 -12.43 1.27
N HIS A 54 6.58 -11.16 0.87
CA HIS A 54 5.59 -10.11 1.14
C HIS A 54 4.18 -10.49 0.66
N TYR A 55 4.03 -10.97 -0.57
CA TYR A 55 2.73 -11.40 -1.13
C TYR A 55 2.28 -12.81 -0.71
N SER A 56 3.08 -13.51 0.10
CA SER A 56 2.78 -14.85 0.61
C SER A 56 2.61 -14.89 2.13
N LEU A 57 2.57 -13.73 2.80
CA LEU A 57 2.34 -13.64 4.25
C LEU A 57 0.94 -14.15 4.64
N ASP A 58 -0.06 -13.88 3.80
CA ASP A 58 -1.37 -14.52 3.88
C ASP A 58 -1.40 -15.73 2.92
N PRO A 59 -1.59 -16.97 3.41
CA PRO A 59 -1.64 -18.15 2.55
C PRO A 59 -2.80 -18.12 1.55
N ASN A 60 -3.85 -17.34 1.80
CA ASN A 60 -4.99 -17.20 0.89
C ASN A 60 -4.78 -16.16 -0.21
N TRP A 61 -3.79 -15.28 -0.08
CA TRP A 61 -3.63 -14.12 -0.95
C TRP A 61 -3.55 -14.51 -2.43
N LYS A 62 -2.74 -15.55 -2.74
CA LYS A 62 -2.56 -16.06 -4.10
C LYS A 62 -3.88 -16.53 -4.72
N ARG A 63 -4.67 -17.29 -3.97
CA ARG A 63 -5.98 -17.77 -4.42
C ARG A 63 -6.94 -16.60 -4.64
N ILE A 64 -7.02 -15.66 -3.69
CA ILE A 64 -7.91 -14.49 -3.76
C ILE A 64 -7.60 -13.62 -4.97
N VAL A 65 -6.33 -13.34 -5.26
CA VAL A 65 -5.97 -12.52 -6.42
C VAL A 65 -6.21 -13.27 -7.73
N GLY A 66 -6.03 -14.59 -7.73
CA GLY A 66 -6.37 -15.47 -8.85
C GLY A 66 -7.87 -15.44 -9.18
N GLU A 67 -8.72 -15.63 -8.18
CA GLU A 67 -10.18 -15.56 -8.31
C GLU A 67 -10.63 -14.20 -8.86
N LYS A 68 -10.11 -13.10 -8.31
CA LYS A 68 -10.37 -11.75 -8.83
C LYS A 68 -9.93 -11.57 -10.28
N SER A 69 -8.80 -12.19 -10.66
CA SER A 69 -8.31 -12.15 -12.04
C SER A 69 -9.27 -12.90 -12.97
N ILE A 70 -9.75 -14.09 -12.58
CA ILE A 70 -10.76 -14.85 -13.34
C ILE A 70 -12.02 -14.03 -13.53
N GLU A 71 -12.55 -13.45 -12.45
CA GLU A 71 -13.74 -12.60 -12.51
C GLU A 71 -13.54 -11.39 -13.43
N ALA A 72 -12.35 -10.77 -13.41
CA ALA A 72 -12.03 -9.66 -14.29
C ALA A 72 -12.00 -10.07 -15.77
N TYR A 73 -11.42 -11.22 -16.10
CA TYR A 73 -11.46 -11.78 -17.46
C TYR A 73 -12.90 -12.04 -17.92
N GLN A 74 -13.71 -12.68 -17.07
CA GLN A 74 -15.11 -13.00 -17.37
C GLN A 74 -15.95 -11.74 -17.60
N LYS A 75 -15.78 -10.70 -16.78
CA LYS A 75 -16.48 -9.40 -16.96
C LYS A 75 -16.13 -8.72 -18.29
N LYS A 76 -14.92 -8.93 -18.80
CA LYS A 76 -14.48 -8.42 -20.11
C LYS A 76 -14.93 -9.30 -21.29
N GLY A 77 -15.58 -10.44 -21.04
CA GLY A 77 -15.92 -11.42 -22.07
C GLY A 77 -14.70 -12.13 -22.67
N ILE A 78 -13.56 -12.10 -21.99
CA ILE A 78 -12.30 -12.71 -22.44
C ILE A 78 -12.09 -14.02 -21.68
N LYS A 79 -11.69 -15.08 -22.39
CA LYS A 79 -11.36 -16.36 -21.74
C LYS A 79 -10.06 -16.19 -20.93
N PRO A 80 -10.07 -16.48 -19.61
CA PRO A 80 -8.85 -16.38 -18.82
C PRO A 80 -7.81 -17.41 -19.28
N PRO A 81 -6.51 -17.11 -19.14
CA PRO A 81 -5.44 -18.04 -19.47
C PRO A 81 -5.49 -19.37 -18.70
N SER A 82 -6.11 -19.37 -17.52
CA SER A 82 -6.38 -20.56 -16.70
C SER A 82 -7.62 -20.32 -15.86
N MET A 83 -8.39 -21.38 -15.59
CA MET A 83 -9.48 -21.37 -14.60
C MET A 83 -9.00 -21.75 -13.20
N ASP A 84 -7.74 -22.16 -13.05
CA ASP A 84 -7.12 -22.38 -11.75
C ASP A 84 -6.66 -21.04 -11.16
N PRO A 85 -7.24 -20.58 -10.03
CA PRO A 85 -6.86 -19.32 -9.40
C PRO A 85 -5.39 -19.32 -8.94
N LEU A 86 -4.80 -20.46 -8.59
CA LEU A 86 -3.40 -20.49 -8.17
C LEU A 86 -2.44 -20.18 -9.32
N VAL A 87 -2.73 -20.70 -10.52
CA VAL A 87 -1.96 -20.41 -11.74
C VAL A 87 -1.98 -18.92 -12.10
N LEU A 88 -3.16 -18.28 -11.99
CA LEU A 88 -3.26 -16.84 -12.23
C LEU A 88 -2.62 -16.03 -11.10
N GLY A 89 -2.75 -16.47 -9.86
CA GLY A 89 -2.08 -15.87 -8.72
C GLY A 89 -0.56 -15.86 -8.88
N ASP A 90 0.04 -16.96 -9.35
CA ASP A 90 1.47 -17.02 -9.64
C ASP A 90 1.88 -16.02 -10.73
N LYS A 91 1.11 -15.90 -11.81
CA LYS A 91 1.37 -14.89 -12.85
C LYS A 91 1.32 -13.46 -12.30
N VAL A 92 0.39 -13.16 -11.41
CA VAL A 92 0.30 -11.84 -10.76
C VAL A 92 1.51 -11.60 -9.86
N ILE A 93 1.92 -12.58 -9.06
CA ILE A 93 3.12 -12.48 -8.20
C ILE A 93 4.36 -12.24 -9.05
N GLU A 94 4.55 -12.98 -10.14
CA GLU A 94 5.68 -12.81 -11.04
C GLU A 94 5.73 -11.39 -11.63
N ALA A 95 4.57 -10.86 -12.06
CA ALA A 95 4.46 -9.51 -12.57
C ALA A 95 4.80 -8.45 -11.49
N LEU A 96 4.34 -8.66 -10.25
CA LEU A 96 4.66 -7.81 -9.12
C LEU A 96 6.13 -7.88 -8.73
N GLN A 97 6.74 -9.07 -8.74
CA GLN A 97 8.18 -9.23 -8.53
C GLN A 97 8.96 -8.44 -9.58
N ARG A 98 8.67 -8.61 -10.88
CA ARG A 98 9.35 -7.84 -11.95
C ARG A 98 9.22 -6.33 -11.72
N TYR A 99 8.04 -5.88 -11.31
CA TYR A 99 7.78 -4.47 -11.08
C TYR A 99 8.51 -3.92 -9.84
N LEU A 100 8.34 -4.52 -8.67
CA LEU A 100 8.93 -4.03 -7.41
C LEU A 100 10.46 -4.21 -7.35
N THR A 101 11.03 -5.12 -8.13
CA THR A 101 12.50 -5.30 -8.22
C THR A 101 13.11 -4.58 -9.41
N SER A 102 12.35 -3.74 -10.15
CA SER A 102 12.87 -2.98 -11.30
C SER A 102 13.69 -1.74 -10.90
N GLY A 103 13.63 -1.34 -9.63
CA GLY A 103 14.33 -0.18 -9.10
C GLY A 103 14.17 -0.08 -7.58
N PRO A 104 14.65 1.01 -6.96
CA PRO A 104 14.46 1.24 -5.54
C PRO A 104 12.97 1.39 -5.19
N VAL A 105 12.65 1.11 -3.93
CA VAL A 105 11.36 1.40 -3.31
C VAL A 105 11.58 2.20 -2.03
N VAL A 106 10.56 2.92 -1.58
CA VAL A 106 10.57 3.54 -0.24
C VAL A 106 9.47 2.91 0.59
N ALA A 107 9.85 2.16 1.61
CA ALA A 107 8.93 1.59 2.59
C ALA A 107 8.74 2.58 3.76
N MET A 108 7.50 2.71 4.23
CA MET A 108 7.07 3.65 5.25
C MET A 108 6.10 2.99 6.21
N VAL A 109 6.19 3.33 7.50
CA VAL A 109 5.20 2.95 8.50
C VAL A 109 4.49 4.20 9.00
N TRP A 110 3.19 4.27 8.77
CA TRP A 110 2.33 5.36 9.23
C TRP A 110 1.53 4.93 10.44
N GLN A 111 1.48 5.78 11.47
CA GLN A 111 0.72 5.57 12.69
C GLN A 111 -0.37 6.64 12.84
N GLY A 112 -1.55 6.25 13.28
CA GLY A 112 -2.64 7.16 13.63
C GLY A 112 -4.00 6.48 13.72
N ALA A 113 -5.03 7.24 14.05
CA ALA A 113 -6.40 6.74 14.14
C ALA A 113 -6.88 6.09 12.84
N HIS A 114 -7.17 4.78 12.89
CA HIS A 114 -7.65 4.00 11.75
C HIS A 114 -6.69 4.06 10.54
N ALA A 115 -5.38 4.07 10.81
CA ALA A 115 -4.33 4.28 9.81
C ALA A 115 -4.51 3.44 8.54
N VAL A 116 -4.83 2.15 8.64
CA VAL A 116 -5.03 1.27 7.48
C VAL A 116 -6.17 1.78 6.60
N LYS A 117 -7.35 2.03 7.19
CA LYS A 117 -8.53 2.48 6.44
C LYS A 117 -8.32 3.85 5.83
N ILE A 118 -7.74 4.78 6.59
CA ILE A 118 -7.51 6.16 6.16
C ILE A 118 -6.45 6.24 5.06
N VAL A 119 -5.32 5.53 5.20
CA VAL A 119 -4.29 5.46 4.16
C VAL A 119 -4.86 4.88 2.86
N ARG A 120 -5.65 3.80 2.92
CA ARG A 120 -6.30 3.24 1.72
C ARG A 120 -7.24 4.24 1.06
N LYS A 121 -8.04 4.98 1.85
CA LYS A 121 -8.92 6.04 1.35
C LYS A 121 -8.15 7.13 0.60
N VAL A 122 -7.05 7.63 1.18
CA VAL A 122 -6.20 8.67 0.55
C VAL A 122 -5.48 8.14 -0.70
N THR A 123 -5.08 6.86 -0.68
CA THR A 123 -4.34 6.21 -1.78
C THR A 123 -5.20 6.01 -3.02
N GLY A 124 -6.48 5.64 -2.85
CA GLY A 124 -7.39 5.32 -3.95
C GLY A 124 -7.46 3.83 -4.29
N GLY A 125 -8.38 3.46 -5.18
CA GLY A 125 -8.60 2.08 -5.63
C GLY A 125 -7.37 1.48 -6.33
N THR A 126 -7.31 0.15 -6.50
CA THR A 126 -6.12 -0.49 -7.10
C THR A 126 -5.83 -0.03 -8.53
N GLU A 127 -6.88 0.19 -9.32
CA GLU A 127 -6.78 0.69 -10.69
C GLU A 127 -6.82 2.23 -10.71
N PRO A 128 -5.80 2.90 -11.28
CA PRO A 128 -5.80 4.35 -11.38
C PRO A 128 -6.94 4.93 -12.24
N LEU A 129 -7.25 4.31 -13.39
CA LEU A 129 -8.33 4.74 -14.28
C LEU A 129 -9.69 4.96 -13.56
N THR A 130 -10.00 4.14 -12.56
CA THR A 130 -11.26 4.22 -11.80
C THR A 130 -11.07 4.81 -10.40
N SER A 131 -9.89 5.34 -10.08
CA SER A 131 -9.64 5.96 -8.78
C SER A 131 -10.16 7.39 -8.77
N ASP A 132 -10.85 7.77 -7.70
CA ASP A 132 -11.44 9.10 -7.58
C ASP A 132 -10.39 10.23 -7.63
N VAL A 133 -10.80 11.36 -8.20
CA VAL A 133 -10.03 12.62 -8.15
C VAL A 133 -9.78 13.02 -6.70
N GLY A 134 -8.56 13.47 -6.40
CA GLY A 134 -8.08 13.78 -5.06
C GLY A 134 -7.42 12.59 -4.35
N THR A 135 -7.50 11.37 -4.87
CA THR A 135 -6.69 10.23 -4.39
C THR A 135 -5.30 10.26 -5.02
N ILE A 136 -4.31 9.62 -4.38
CA ILE A 136 -2.95 9.56 -4.95
C ILE A 136 -2.95 8.91 -6.34
N ARG A 137 -3.68 7.80 -6.49
CA ARG A 137 -3.73 7.09 -7.77
C ARG A 137 -4.50 7.86 -8.84
N GLY A 138 -5.61 8.49 -8.49
CA GLY A 138 -6.41 9.30 -9.42
C GLY A 138 -5.69 10.58 -9.87
N ASP A 139 -4.93 11.23 -8.99
CA ASP A 139 -4.26 12.49 -9.33
C ASP A 139 -2.98 12.29 -10.15
N PHE A 140 -2.28 11.17 -9.97
CA PHE A 140 -0.92 11.02 -10.48
C PHE A 140 -0.76 9.91 -11.51
N VAL A 141 -1.77 9.09 -11.83
CA VAL A 141 -1.61 8.00 -12.80
C VAL A 141 -2.88 7.79 -13.64
N HIS A 142 -2.69 7.48 -14.91
CA HIS A 142 -3.75 7.15 -15.86
C HIS A 142 -3.64 5.69 -16.37
N ASP A 143 -2.92 4.82 -15.64
CA ASP A 143 -2.80 3.39 -15.97
C ASP A 143 -4.10 2.64 -15.69
N SER A 144 -4.28 1.49 -16.33
CA SER A 144 -5.50 0.67 -16.26
C SER A 144 -5.17 -0.81 -16.30
N TYR A 145 -6.10 -1.66 -15.86
CA TYR A 145 -5.97 -3.10 -16.05
C TYR A 145 -5.94 -3.45 -17.53
N GLN A 146 -6.69 -2.76 -18.39
CA GLN A 146 -6.65 -3.00 -19.83
C GLN A 146 -5.24 -2.80 -20.40
N MET A 147 -4.58 -1.69 -20.06
CA MET A 147 -3.23 -1.40 -20.54
C MET A 147 -2.22 -2.39 -19.95
N ALA A 148 -2.33 -2.68 -18.65
CA ALA A 148 -1.44 -3.63 -17.97
C ALA A 148 -1.57 -5.07 -18.50
N ASP A 149 -2.79 -5.54 -18.74
CA ASP A 149 -3.10 -6.87 -19.31
C ASP A 149 -2.56 -6.99 -20.73
N THR A 150 -2.76 -5.96 -21.56
CA THR A 150 -2.27 -5.93 -22.95
C THR A 150 -0.74 -6.00 -23.01
N ASP A 151 -0.07 -5.32 -22.08
CA ASP A 151 1.38 -5.26 -21.97
C ASP A 151 2.01 -6.44 -21.19
N GLY A 152 1.19 -7.35 -20.62
CA GLY A 152 1.68 -8.48 -19.82
C GLY A 152 2.43 -8.09 -18.53
N ARG A 153 2.03 -6.98 -17.90
CA ARG A 153 2.68 -6.41 -16.69
C ARG A 153 1.67 -6.14 -15.57
N ALA A 154 2.19 -5.87 -14.36
CA ALA A 154 1.36 -5.36 -13.28
C ALA A 154 0.90 -3.92 -13.57
N VAL A 155 -0.26 -3.54 -13.03
CA VAL A 155 -0.72 -2.15 -13.05
C VAL A 155 0.27 -1.27 -12.28
N ARG A 156 0.74 -0.21 -12.93
CA ARG A 156 1.62 0.79 -12.33
C ARG A 156 0.74 1.80 -11.61
N ASN A 157 0.64 1.64 -10.30
CA ASN A 157 -0.27 2.41 -9.47
C ASN A 157 0.46 3.09 -8.30
N LEU A 158 1.77 3.33 -8.46
CA LEU A 158 2.69 4.05 -7.56
C LEU A 158 2.94 3.42 -6.19
N ILE A 159 1.93 2.84 -5.55
CA ILE A 159 1.93 2.62 -4.11
C ILE A 159 1.31 1.26 -3.76
N HIS A 160 1.93 0.57 -2.81
CA HIS A 160 1.29 -0.46 -1.98
C HIS A 160 0.83 0.15 -0.66
N ALA A 161 -0.33 -0.28 -0.16
CA ALA A 161 -0.81 0.03 1.19
C ALA A 161 -1.51 -1.20 1.76
N SER A 162 -1.23 -1.57 3.01
CA SER A 162 -1.81 -2.75 3.66
C SER A 162 -3.33 -2.75 3.59
N GLY A 163 -3.94 -3.91 3.32
CA GLY A 163 -5.39 -4.07 3.16
C GLY A 163 -6.18 -4.13 4.47
N SER A 164 -5.55 -4.64 5.53
CA SER A 164 -6.14 -4.85 6.86
C SER A 164 -5.13 -4.60 7.99
N VAL A 165 -5.61 -4.52 9.24
CA VAL A 165 -4.74 -4.35 10.44
C VAL A 165 -3.84 -5.57 10.66
N GLU A 166 -4.36 -6.77 10.39
CA GLU A 166 -3.59 -8.01 10.49
C GLU A 166 -2.48 -8.06 9.42
N GLU A 167 -2.84 -7.77 8.17
CA GLU A 167 -1.89 -7.67 7.06
C GLU A 167 -0.80 -6.63 7.34
N ALA A 168 -1.19 -5.42 7.79
CA ALA A 168 -0.25 -4.38 8.19
C ALA A 168 0.72 -4.85 9.27
N THR A 169 0.24 -5.58 10.27
CA THR A 169 1.09 -6.11 11.35
C THR A 169 2.14 -7.08 10.82
N ASN A 170 1.76 -7.97 9.91
CA ASN A 170 2.67 -8.96 9.33
C ASN A 170 3.64 -8.33 8.33
N GLU A 171 3.15 -7.40 7.52
CA GLU A 171 3.95 -6.65 6.56
C GLU A 171 4.99 -5.77 7.25
N ILE A 172 4.62 -5.03 8.30
CA ILE A 172 5.58 -4.19 9.06
C ILE A 172 6.71 -5.06 9.61
N LYS A 173 6.42 -6.24 10.18
CA LYS A 173 7.44 -7.16 10.69
C LYS A 173 8.34 -7.73 9.58
N HIS A 174 7.81 -7.89 8.37
CA HIS A 174 8.58 -8.37 7.22
C HIS A 174 9.51 -7.29 6.66
N TRP A 175 9.07 -6.03 6.70
CA TRP A 175 9.83 -4.90 6.14
C TRP A 175 10.74 -4.20 7.15
N PHE A 176 10.44 -4.20 8.45
CA PHE A 176 11.15 -3.42 9.47
C PHE A 176 11.56 -4.26 10.70
N GLY A 177 12.81 -4.06 11.14
CA GLY A 177 13.28 -4.39 12.47
C GLY A 177 12.63 -3.48 13.52
N LYS A 178 12.65 -3.91 14.80
CA LYS A 178 12.05 -3.13 15.90
C LYS A 178 12.79 -1.81 16.15
N ASP A 179 14.10 -1.84 15.94
CA ASP A 179 15.04 -0.71 16.04
C ASP A 179 14.92 0.30 14.90
N GLU A 180 14.31 -0.10 13.77
CA GLU A 180 14.00 0.80 12.65
C GLU A 180 12.70 1.60 12.86
N LEU A 181 11.95 1.34 13.94
CA LEU A 181 10.71 2.04 14.27
C LEU A 181 10.92 3.02 15.43
N VAL A 182 10.64 4.29 15.18
CA VAL A 182 10.91 5.38 16.13
C VAL A 182 9.65 5.72 16.93
N SER A 183 9.77 5.73 18.26
CA SER A 183 8.73 6.20 19.16
C SER A 183 8.98 7.66 19.52
N TYR A 184 8.05 8.54 19.15
CA TYR A 184 8.10 9.96 19.44
C TYR A 184 6.69 10.58 19.47
N ARG A 185 6.57 11.81 19.99
CA ARG A 185 5.32 12.58 20.03
C ARG A 185 5.37 13.72 19.02
N LEU A 186 4.28 13.93 18.30
CA LEU A 186 4.01 15.17 17.56
C LEU A 186 3.09 16.07 18.36
N VAL A 187 3.30 17.39 18.27
CA VAL A 187 2.45 18.38 18.95
C VAL A 187 0.99 18.27 18.49
N GLN A 188 0.75 18.02 17.20
CA GLN A 188 -0.60 17.83 16.65
C GLN A 188 -1.37 16.66 17.28
N GLU A 189 -0.70 15.67 17.88
CA GLU A 189 -1.39 14.56 18.56
C GLU A 189 -2.22 15.04 19.74
N GLN A 190 -1.85 16.16 20.38
CA GLN A 190 -2.66 16.80 21.43
C GLN A 190 -4.01 17.23 20.86
N ILE A 191 -4.00 17.95 19.73
CA ILE A 191 -5.23 18.43 19.10
C ILE A 191 -6.07 17.28 18.55
N LEU A 192 -5.43 16.23 18.01
CA LEU A 192 -6.13 15.14 17.36
C LEU A 192 -6.67 14.08 18.33
N TYR A 193 -6.00 13.84 19.47
CA TYR A 193 -6.25 12.66 20.29
C TYR A 193 -6.43 12.91 21.80
N ASP A 194 -6.14 14.11 22.32
CA ASP A 194 -6.39 14.38 23.74
C ASP A 194 -7.91 14.52 23.98
N VAL A 195 -8.35 14.03 25.13
CA VAL A 195 -9.77 14.02 25.50
C VAL A 195 -10.27 15.44 25.75
N ASN A 196 -9.42 16.28 26.33
CA ASN A 196 -9.70 17.68 26.59
C ASN A 196 -8.69 18.55 25.85
N LEU A 197 -9.17 19.62 25.24
CA LEU A 197 -8.36 20.65 24.60
C LEU A 197 -8.05 21.80 25.59
N ASP A 198 -7.70 21.43 26.83
CA ASP A 198 -7.43 22.38 27.90
C ASP A 198 -6.07 23.08 27.67
N GLY A 199 -5.96 24.34 28.11
CA GLY A 199 -4.71 25.11 28.00
C GLY A 199 -4.41 25.65 26.59
N LEU A 200 -5.41 25.70 25.69
CA LEU A 200 -5.29 26.38 24.39
C LEU A 200 -5.55 27.89 24.45
N LEU A 201 -6.28 28.35 25.45
CA LEU A 201 -6.52 29.77 25.70
C LEU A 201 -5.51 30.27 26.73
N GLU A 202 -4.89 31.41 26.43
CA GLU A 202 -4.03 32.18 27.35
C GLU A 202 -4.85 32.98 28.36
#